data_AF-A0A660Q1Z5-F1
#
_entry.id   AF-A0A660Q1Z5-F1
#
_cell.length_a   1.000
_cell.length_b   1.000
_cell.length_c   1.000
_cell.angle_alpha   90.00
_cell.angle_beta   90.00
_cell.angle_gamma   90.00
#
_symmetry.space_group_name_H-M   'P 1'
#
loop_
_entity.id
_entity.type
_entity.pdbx_description
1 polymer ?
#
loop_
_entity_poly.entity_id
_entity_poly.type
_entity_poly.pdbx_seq_one_letter_code
_entity_poly.pdbx_strand_id
1 'polypeptide(L)'
;MDTPAANRKVLVFLAGIVWSLVGLGLILAAVNWLASADGGVVYAVTAGIIIGGAIYYFGFSRLAAANLTRIYAQAPGKDKVCIFAFQNKRSYYIVIIMILMGYALRHLLINKIYLSPVYLAIGLGLFLASLRYYRRLTRQ
;
A
#
# COMPACT_ATOMS: atom_id res chain seq x y z
N MET A 1 -3.15 31.82 8.15
CA MET A 1 -3.21 30.34 8.16
C MET A 1 -2.16 29.84 7.19
N ASP A 2 -0.94 29.59 7.68
CA ASP A 2 0.15 29.06 6.87
C ASP A 2 -0.23 27.68 6.38
N THR A 3 -0.55 27.60 5.10
CA THR A 3 -0.82 26.33 4.45
C THR A 3 0.50 25.56 4.42
N PRO A 4 0.60 24.36 5.01
CA PRO A 4 1.82 23.59 4.91
C PRO A 4 1.98 23.20 3.43
N ALA A 5 2.87 23.91 2.76
CA ALA A 5 3.25 23.65 1.39
C ALA A 5 4.38 22.63 1.41
N ALA A 6 4.04 21.35 1.28
CA ALA A 6 5.04 20.30 1.22
C ALA A 6 5.58 20.15 -0.20
N ASN A 7 6.90 20.04 -0.31
CA ASN A 7 7.59 19.73 -1.55
C ASN A 7 7.08 18.37 -2.07
N ARG A 8 6.89 18.24 -3.40
CA ARG A 8 6.46 17.01 -4.07
C ARG A 8 7.28 15.79 -3.65
N LYS A 9 8.59 15.96 -3.41
CA LYS A 9 9.47 14.90 -2.90
C LYS A 9 9.00 14.36 -1.54
N VAL A 10 8.57 15.24 -0.64
CA VAL A 10 8.02 14.88 0.68
C VAL A 10 6.71 14.10 0.51
N LEU A 11 5.84 14.50 -0.41
CA LEU A 11 4.59 13.76 -0.68
C LEU A 11 4.84 12.35 -1.23
N VAL A 12 5.74 12.22 -2.21
CA VAL A 12 6.12 10.91 -2.75
C VAL A 12 6.74 10.03 -1.66
N PHE A 13 7.56 10.61 -0.79
CA PHE A 13 8.21 9.91 0.31
C PHE A 13 7.21 9.44 1.36
N LEU A 14 6.30 10.32 1.81
CA LEU A 14 5.24 9.96 2.75
C LEU A 14 4.32 8.87 2.20
N ALA A 15 3.95 8.95 0.91
CA ALA A 15 3.17 7.89 0.26
C ALA A 15 3.92 6.55 0.26
N GLY A 16 5.22 6.56 -0.05
CA GLY A 16 6.08 5.38 0.04
C GLY A 16 6.12 4.79 1.45
N ILE A 17 6.27 5.63 2.49
CA ILE A 17 6.28 5.20 3.90
C ILE A 17 4.96 4.54 4.26
N VAL A 18 3.82 5.19 3.99
CA VAL A 18 2.50 4.65 4.34
C VAL A 18 2.27 3.30 3.68
N TRP A 19 2.57 3.16 2.39
CA TRP A 19 2.41 1.89 1.67
C TRP A 19 3.33 0.80 2.22
N SER A 20 4.54 1.16 2.63
CA SER A 20 5.50 0.23 3.22
C SER A 20 5.06 -0.25 4.60
N LEU A 21 4.63 0.67 5.48
CA LEU A 21 4.21 0.35 6.83
C LEU A 21 2.94 -0.51 6.84
N VAL A 22 1.95 -0.18 6.01
CA VAL A 22 0.74 -0.99 5.89
C VAL A 22 1.06 -2.35 5.29
N GLY A 23 1.85 -2.40 4.21
CA GLY A 23 2.27 -3.64 3.58
C GLY A 23 3.00 -4.57 4.55
N LEU A 24 3.97 -4.03 5.28
CA LEU A 24 4.73 -4.76 6.30
C LEU A 24 3.85 -5.23 7.45
N GLY A 25 2.95 -4.38 7.96
CA GLY A 25 2.03 -4.76 9.02
C GLY A 25 1.14 -5.95 8.65
N LEU A 26 0.65 -6.01 7.41
CA LEU A 26 -0.14 -7.15 6.92
C LEU A 26 0.71 -8.42 6.77
N ILE A 27 1.95 -8.30 6.29
CA ILE A 27 2.87 -9.44 6.19
C ILE A 27 3.18 -9.99 7.58
N LEU A 28 3.49 -9.13 8.56
CA LEU A 28 3.78 -9.54 9.93
C LEU A 28 2.58 -10.23 10.58
N ALA A 29 1.36 -9.71 10.37
CA ALA A 29 0.14 -10.36 10.86
C ALA A 29 -0.04 -11.76 10.23
N ALA A 30 0.15 -11.89 8.92
CA ALA A 30 0.07 -13.18 8.23
C ALA A 30 1.10 -14.19 8.74
N VAL A 31 2.37 -13.75 8.86
CA VAL A 31 3.46 -14.58 9.38
C VAL A 31 3.18 -15.01 10.81
N ASN A 32 2.70 -14.12 11.67
CA ASN A 32 2.35 -14.46 13.05
C ASN A 32 1.24 -15.54 13.12
N TRP A 33 0.26 -15.49 12.22
CA TRP A 33 -0.79 -16.52 12.16
C TRP A 33 -0.30 -17.84 11.58
N LEU A 34 0.57 -17.79 10.57
CA LEU A 34 1.18 -18.96 9.96
C LEU A 34 2.15 -19.66 10.91
N ALA A 35 2.85 -18.91 11.76
CA ALA A 35 3.76 -19.46 12.77
C ALA A 35 3.03 -20.29 13.85
N SER A 36 1.75 -20.01 14.09
CA SER A 36 0.91 -20.75 15.04
C SER A 36 0.00 -21.79 14.36
N ALA A 37 0.23 -22.11 13.09
CA ALA A 37 -0.58 -23.05 12.34
C ALA A 37 0.01 -24.46 12.39
N ASP A 38 -0.82 -25.46 12.68
CA ASP A 38 -0.42 -26.88 12.75
C ASP A 38 -0.24 -27.54 11.38
N GLY A 39 -0.36 -26.80 10.27
CA GLY A 39 -0.22 -27.33 8.91
C GLY A 39 -0.66 -26.35 7.82
N GLY A 40 -0.41 -26.71 6.56
CA GLY A 40 -0.84 -25.93 5.40
C GLY A 40 -0.03 -24.65 5.12
N VAL A 41 1.00 -24.37 5.92
CA VAL A 41 1.83 -23.15 5.83
C VAL A 41 2.43 -22.96 4.43
N VAL A 42 3.02 -24.02 3.87
CA VAL A 42 3.65 -23.96 2.54
C VAL A 42 2.63 -23.58 1.46
N TYR A 43 1.44 -24.17 1.48
CA TYR A 43 0.37 -23.85 0.52
C TYR A 43 -0.11 -22.41 0.68
N ALA A 44 -0.33 -21.97 1.91
CA ALA A 44 -0.76 -20.60 2.20
C ALA A 44 0.27 -19.55 1.77
N VAL A 45 1.56 -19.77 2.07
CA VAL A 45 2.64 -18.87 1.65
C VAL A 45 2.75 -18.84 0.12
N THR A 46 2.75 -20.00 -0.52
CA THR A 46 2.87 -20.09 -1.98
C THR A 46 1.71 -19.39 -2.69
N ALA A 47 0.47 -19.65 -2.23
CA ALA A 47 -0.72 -18.96 -2.74
C ALA A 47 -0.63 -17.44 -2.52
N GLY A 48 -0.24 -17.01 -1.32
CA GLY A 48 -0.09 -15.60 -0.99
C GLY A 48 0.95 -14.88 -1.86
N ILE A 49 2.08 -15.51 -2.16
CA ILE A 49 3.11 -14.95 -3.04
C ILE A 49 2.61 -14.83 -4.49
N ILE A 50 2.00 -15.89 -5.03
CA ILE A 50 1.48 -15.89 -6.41
C ILE A 50 0.39 -14.83 -6.57
N ILE A 51 -0.59 -14.84 -5.68
CA ILE A 51 -1.71 -13.88 -5.70
C ILE A 51 -1.18 -12.47 -5.43
N GLY A 52 -0.25 -12.30 -4.50
CA GLY A 52 0.37 -11.00 -4.20
C GLY A 52 1.13 -10.41 -5.39
N GLY A 53 1.87 -11.25 -6.13
CA GLY A 53 2.51 -10.87 -7.38
C GLY A 53 1.50 -10.45 -8.45
N ALA A 54 0.38 -11.17 -8.58
CA ALA A 54 -0.70 -10.81 -9.49
C ALA A 54 -1.38 -9.48 -9.10
N ILE A 55 -1.77 -9.32 -7.83
CA ILE A 55 -2.36 -8.08 -7.29
C ILE A 55 -1.40 -6.90 -7.49
N TYR A 56 -0.12 -7.10 -7.22
CA TYR A 56 0.92 -6.12 -7.49
C TYR A 56 0.93 -5.73 -8.98
N TYR A 57 1.04 -6.71 -9.88
CA TYR A 57 1.22 -6.46 -11.30
C TYR A 57 -0.01 -5.82 -11.94
N PHE A 58 -1.22 -6.32 -11.66
CA PHE A 58 -2.45 -5.86 -12.30
C PHE A 58 -3.12 -4.69 -11.56
N GLY A 59 -3.00 -4.61 -10.23
CA GLY A 59 -3.69 -3.62 -9.40
C GLY A 59 -2.76 -2.52 -8.89
N PHE A 60 -1.95 -2.84 -7.89
CA PHE A 60 -1.21 -1.83 -7.13
C PHE A 60 -0.13 -1.12 -7.93
N SER A 61 0.48 -1.76 -8.94
CA SER A 61 1.44 -1.11 -9.83
C SER A 61 0.82 0.08 -10.58
N ARG A 62 -0.38 -0.13 -11.15
CA ARG A 62 -1.14 0.87 -11.89
C ARG A 62 -1.64 1.95 -10.95
N LEU A 63 -2.07 1.56 -9.75
CA LEU A 63 -2.51 2.50 -8.72
C LEU A 63 -1.37 3.41 -8.25
N ALA A 64 -0.19 2.84 -8.01
CA ALA A 64 1.00 3.58 -7.63
C ALA A 64 1.46 4.52 -8.75
N ALA A 65 1.49 4.04 -9.99
CA ALA A 65 1.81 4.87 -11.16
C ALA A 65 0.83 6.04 -11.33
N ALA A 66 -0.48 5.78 -11.22
CA ALA A 66 -1.50 6.81 -11.29
C ALA A 66 -1.35 7.83 -10.15
N ASN A 67 -1.03 7.40 -8.93
CA ASN A 67 -0.78 8.29 -7.81
C ASN A 67 0.48 9.16 -8.05
N LEU A 68 1.58 8.57 -8.54
CA LEU A 68 2.78 9.32 -8.91
C LEU A 68 2.50 10.35 -10.01
N THR A 69 1.84 9.96 -11.10
CA THR A 69 1.47 10.88 -12.18
C THR A 69 0.64 12.04 -11.65
N ARG A 70 -0.29 11.81 -10.70
CA ARG A 70 -1.07 12.89 -10.07
C ARG A 70 -0.20 13.83 -9.22
N ILE A 71 0.70 13.28 -8.40
CA ILE A 71 1.66 14.09 -7.61
C ILE A 71 2.46 15.02 -8.51
N TYR A 72 2.91 14.53 -9.67
CA TYR A 72 3.70 15.32 -10.61
C TYR A 72 2.88 16.25 -11.50
N ALA A 73 1.66 15.86 -11.90
CA ALA A 73 0.79 16.64 -12.78
C ALA A 73 0.08 17.82 -12.10
N GLN A 74 -0.06 17.81 -10.76
CA GLN A 74 -0.74 18.89 -10.03
C GLN A 74 0.05 20.22 -9.95
N ALA A 75 1.25 20.33 -10.54
CA ALA A 75 2.00 21.59 -10.53
C ALA A 75 3.01 21.77 -11.69
N PRO A 76 2.57 22.10 -12.92
CA PRO A 76 3.47 22.74 -13.87
C PRO A 76 3.80 24.15 -13.32
N GLY A 77 5.03 24.39 -12.86
CA GLY A 77 5.52 25.74 -12.49
C GLY A 77 5.26 26.26 -11.07
N LYS A 78 4.83 25.45 -10.09
CA LYS A 78 4.76 25.85 -8.66
C LYS A 78 5.52 24.89 -7.75
N ASP A 79 6.43 25.41 -6.93
CA ASP A 79 7.25 24.62 -5.97
C ASP A 79 6.51 24.20 -4.70
N LYS A 80 5.34 24.81 -4.46
CA LYS A 80 4.58 24.69 -3.21
C LYS A 80 3.14 24.34 -3.53
N VAL A 81 2.73 23.11 -3.22
CA VAL A 81 1.34 22.65 -3.33
C VAL A 81 0.81 22.38 -1.92
N CYS A 82 -0.36 22.93 -1.62
CA CYS A 82 -1.01 22.79 -0.32
C CYS A 82 -1.37 21.32 -0.05
N ILE A 83 -0.93 20.75 1.08
CA ILE A 83 -1.13 19.33 1.46
C ILE A 83 -2.61 18.91 1.41
N PHE A 84 -3.54 19.82 1.73
CA PHE A 84 -4.98 19.55 1.73
C PHE A 84 -5.64 19.68 0.36
N ALA A 85 -5.10 20.52 -0.55
CA ALA A 85 -5.54 20.56 -1.95
C ALA A 85 -5.08 19.31 -2.73
N PHE A 86 -4.14 18.55 -2.16
CA PHE A 86 -3.66 17.28 -2.68
C PHE A 86 -4.69 16.14 -2.56
N GLN A 87 -5.61 16.23 -1.61
CA GLN A 87 -6.72 15.29 -1.44
C GLN A 87 -7.91 15.65 -2.33
N ASN A 88 -7.66 15.71 -3.64
CA ASN A 88 -8.74 15.52 -4.59
C ASN A 88 -9.39 14.16 -4.25
N LYS A 89 -10.71 14.13 -4.05
CA LYS A 89 -11.53 13.12 -3.34
C LYS A 89 -11.19 11.63 -3.61
N ARG A 90 -10.51 11.32 -4.72
CA ARG A 90 -10.08 9.98 -5.13
C ARG A 90 -8.83 9.42 -4.43
N SER A 91 -7.92 10.25 -3.89
CA SER A 91 -6.75 9.72 -3.14
C SER A 91 -7.17 9.24 -1.74
N TYR A 92 -8.16 9.91 -1.14
CA TYR A 92 -8.84 9.44 0.07
C TYR A 92 -9.52 8.08 -0.14
N TYR A 93 -10.10 7.83 -1.32
CA TYR A 93 -10.73 6.55 -1.64
C TYR A 93 -9.77 5.36 -1.50
N ILE A 94 -8.49 5.51 -1.91
CA ILE A 94 -7.50 4.44 -1.78
C ILE A 94 -7.20 4.17 -0.30
N VAL A 95 -7.00 5.23 0.48
CA VAL A 95 -6.72 5.13 1.92
C VAL A 95 -7.92 4.55 2.68
N ILE A 96 -9.15 4.96 2.34
CA ILE A 96 -10.40 4.44 2.90
C ILE A 96 -10.55 2.96 2.56
N ILE A 97 -10.30 2.54 1.31
CA ILE A 97 -10.31 1.13 0.93
C ILE A 97 -9.26 0.34 1.72
N MET A 98 -8.05 0.88 1.93
CA MET A 98 -7.01 0.22 2.74
C MET A 98 -7.44 0.04 4.20
N ILE A 99 -8.02 1.07 4.81
CA ILE A 99 -8.50 1.03 6.20
C ILE A 99 -9.69 0.07 6.34
N LEU A 100 -10.69 0.19 5.46
CA LEU A 100 -11.88 -0.67 5.48
C LEU A 100 -11.52 -2.12 5.21
N MET A 101 -10.59 -2.39 4.29
CA MET A 101 -10.13 -3.74 4.02
C MET A 101 -9.42 -4.33 5.24
N GLY A 102 -8.46 -3.62 5.84
CA GLY A 102 -7.77 -4.10 7.04
C GLY A 102 -8.69 -4.30 8.25
N TYR A 103 -9.70 -3.44 8.40
CA TYR A 103 -10.73 -3.56 9.43
C TYR A 103 -11.64 -4.76 9.20
N ALA A 104 -12.21 -4.89 7.99
CA ALA A 104 -13.10 -5.99 7.63
C ALA A 104 -12.42 -7.36 7.78
N LEU A 105 -11.15 -7.44 7.39
CA LEU A 105 -10.36 -8.67 7.47
C LEU A 105 -10.04 -9.04 8.93
N ARG A 106 -9.92 -8.07 9.85
CA ARG A 106 -9.68 -8.33 11.29
C ARG A 106 -10.93 -8.75 12.05
N HIS A 107 -12.11 -8.35 11.59
CA HIS A 107 -13.40 -8.66 12.22
C HIS A 107 -14.12 -9.88 11.63
N LEU A 108 -13.57 -10.48 10.57
CA LEU A 108 -14.08 -11.72 10.02
C LEU A 108 -13.78 -12.89 11.00
N LEU A 109 -14.83 -13.59 11.44
CA LEU A 109 -14.77 -14.79 12.30
C LEU A 109 -14.23 -16.03 11.56
N ILE A 110 -13.25 -15.84 10.67
CA ILE A 110 -12.68 -16.90 9.83
C ILE A 110 -11.38 -17.38 10.45
N ASN A 111 -11.12 -18.69 10.35
CA ASN A 111 -9.86 -19.27 10.81
C ASN A 111 -8.66 -18.55 10.15
N LYS A 112 -7.73 -18.11 10.99
CA LYS A 112 -6.58 -17.26 10.64
C LYS A 112 -5.70 -17.87 9.54
N ILE A 113 -5.69 -19.20 9.41
CA ILE A 113 -5.00 -19.90 8.32
C ILE A 113 -5.51 -19.46 6.94
N TYR A 114 -6.83 -19.31 6.74
CA TYR A 114 -7.39 -18.88 5.45
C TYR A 114 -7.22 -17.38 5.19
N LEU A 115 -7.11 -16.56 6.24
CA LEU A 115 -6.84 -15.14 6.11
C LEU A 115 -5.36 -14.85 5.81
N SER A 116 -4.46 -15.68 6.31
CA SER A 116 -3.02 -15.49 6.14
C SER A 116 -2.55 -15.33 4.67
N PRO A 117 -2.97 -16.15 3.67
CA PRO A 117 -2.57 -15.94 2.28
C PRO A 117 -3.11 -14.63 1.71
N VAL A 118 -4.29 -14.19 2.12
CA VAL A 118 -4.90 -12.92 1.68
C VAL A 118 -4.13 -11.73 2.23
N TYR A 119 -3.82 -11.75 3.53
CA TYR A 119 -2.99 -10.72 4.18
C TYR A 119 -1.59 -10.68 3.56
N LEU A 120 -0.99 -11.84 3.31
CA LEU A 120 0.33 -11.94 2.69
C LEU A 120 0.31 -11.38 1.26
N ALA A 121 -0.71 -11.72 0.46
CA ALA A 121 -0.86 -11.24 -0.91
C ALA A 121 -1.01 -9.72 -0.99
N ILE A 122 -1.93 -9.15 -0.20
CA ILE A 122 -2.17 -7.71 -0.16
C ILE A 122 -0.94 -6.98 0.39
N GLY A 123 -0.36 -7.50 1.48
CA GLY A 123 0.83 -6.93 2.11
C GLY A 123 2.04 -6.89 1.18
N LEU A 124 2.33 -8.02 0.53
CA LEU A 124 3.39 -8.13 -0.48
C LEU A 124 3.14 -7.17 -1.65
N GLY A 125 1.91 -7.10 -2.15
CA GLY A 125 1.57 -6.22 -3.25
C GLY A 125 1.76 -4.74 -2.92
N LEU A 126 1.37 -4.31 -1.71
CA LEU A 126 1.57 -2.95 -1.23
C LEU A 126 3.05 -2.62 -1.03
N PHE A 127 3.80 -3.53 -0.42
CA PHE A 127 5.23 -3.36 -0.19
C PHE A 127 6.02 -3.26 -1.51
N LEU A 128 5.73 -4.14 -2.48
CA LEU A 128 6.36 -4.05 -3.80
C LEU A 128 5.98 -2.78 -4.55
N ALA A 129 4.75 -2.28 -4.36
CA ALA A 129 4.31 -1.04 -4.96
C ALA A 129 4.92 0.20 -4.29
N SER A 130 5.18 0.16 -2.97
CA SER A 130 5.86 1.23 -2.24
C SER A 130 7.27 1.47 -2.82
N LEU A 131 7.96 0.41 -3.24
CA LEU A 131 9.28 0.50 -3.86
C LEU A 131 9.30 1.37 -5.13
N ARG A 132 8.17 1.50 -5.85
CA ARG A 132 8.08 2.42 -7.00
C ARG A 132 8.20 3.89 -6.59
N TYR A 133 7.70 4.25 -5.42
CA TYR A 133 7.82 5.62 -4.89
C TYR A 133 9.28 5.94 -4.58
N TYR A 134 9.98 5.04 -3.87
CA TYR A 134 11.40 5.20 -3.56
C TYR A 134 12.26 5.22 -4.82
N ARG A 135 12.03 4.31 -5.78
CA ARG A 135 12.75 4.32 -7.07
C ARG A 135 12.54 5.61 -7.85
N ARG A 136 11.38 6.25 -7.74
CA ARG A 136 11.11 7.53 -8.39
C ARG A 136 11.82 8.68 -7.70
N LEU A 137 12.00 8.62 -6.38
CA LEU A 137 12.80 9.58 -5.60
C LEU A 137 14.29 9.49 -5.91
N THR A 138 14.84 8.28 -6.11
CA THR A 138 16.28 8.06 -6.37
C THR A 138 16.69 8.27 -7.82
N ARG A 139 15.74 8.28 -8.78
CA ARG A 139 15.99 8.51 -10.22
C ARG A 139 15.78 9.96 -10.67
N GLN A 140 15.56 10.87 -9.73
CA GLN A 140 15.45 12.32 -9.94
C GLN A 140 16.66 13.04 -9.37
#